data_AF-A0A259N7A6-F1
#
_entry.id   AF-A0A259N7A6-F1
#
_cell.length_a   1.000
_cell.length_b   1.000
_cell.length_c   1.000
_cell.angle_alpha   90.00
_cell.angle_beta   90.00
_cell.angle_gamma   90.00
#
_symmetry.space_group_name_H-M   'P 1'
#
loop_
_entity.id
_entity.type
_entity.pdbx_description
1 polymer ?
#
loop_
_entity_poly.entity_id
_entity_poly.type
_entity_poly.pdbx_seq_one_letter_code
_entity_poly.pdbx_strand_id
1 'polypeptide(L)'
;MLIGFVGILIFSLTLPVTKIVLGSFNPYFIAFGRAFLAGLFALAYLLYTKAPLPAQSDLVKLAVIALGVIFGFPILTTIAMEEGSSAHGAVILGMMPLATTVIGVIRFRERPSLGFWLVSILGAGLVVVYALLKCHAR
;
A
#
# COMPACT_ATOMS: atom_id res chain seq x y z
N MET A 1 5.36 -15.16 -12.34
CA MET A 1 6.33 -14.06 -12.24
C MET A 1 5.88 -12.78 -12.95
N LEU A 2 5.30 -12.85 -14.16
CA LEU A 2 4.88 -11.67 -14.92
C LEU A 2 3.89 -10.74 -14.19
N ILE A 3 2.82 -11.30 -13.60
CA ILE A 3 1.82 -10.51 -12.84
C ILE A 3 2.43 -9.78 -11.63
N GLY A 4 3.42 -10.39 -10.97
CA GLY A 4 4.14 -9.77 -9.86
C GLY A 4 5.03 -8.62 -10.33
N PHE A 5 5.71 -8.80 -11.47
CA PHE A 5 6.51 -7.74 -12.09
C PHE A 5 5.67 -6.55 -12.53
N VAL A 6 4.51 -6.79 -13.15
CA VAL A 6 3.55 -5.72 -13.51
C VAL A 6 3.08 -4.99 -12.26
N GLY A 7 2.76 -5.72 -11.19
CA GLY A 7 2.42 -5.13 -9.89
C GLY A 7 3.52 -4.23 -9.35
N ILE A 8 4.77 -4.69 -9.35
CA ILE A 8 5.94 -3.91 -8.91
C ILE A 8 6.06 -2.62 -9.74
N LEU A 9 5.99 -2.70 -11.07
CA LEU A 9 6.08 -1.53 -11.94
C LEU A 9 5.02 -0.47 -11.63
N ILE A 10 3.76 -0.89 -11.49
CA ILE A 10 2.65 0.03 -11.18
C ILE A 10 2.84 0.67 -9.79
N PHE A 11 3.20 -0.12 -8.78
CA PHE A 11 3.40 0.37 -7.42
C PHE A 11 4.60 1.31 -7.31
N SER A 12 5.74 0.99 -7.94
CA SER A 12 6.95 1.82 -7.90
C SER A 12 6.74 3.22 -8.50
N LEU A 13 5.85 3.36 -9.48
CA LEU A 13 5.52 4.65 -10.10
C LEU A 13 4.54 5.49 -9.27
N THR A 14 3.88 4.90 -8.28
CA THR A 14 2.79 5.57 -7.53
C THR A 14 3.28 6.82 -6.81
N LEU A 15 4.39 6.73 -6.05
CA LEU A 15 4.91 7.87 -5.28
C LEU A 15 5.46 8.99 -6.19
N PRO A 16 6.30 8.72 -7.22
CA PRO A 16 6.75 9.74 -8.17
C PRO A 16 5.59 10.47 -8.85
N VAL A 17 4.62 9.73 -9.40
CA VAL A 17 3.48 10.33 -10.09
C VAL A 17 2.62 11.14 -9.12
N THR A 18 2.39 10.64 -7.90
CA THR A 18 1.63 11.38 -6.88
C THR A 18 2.32 12.70 -6.54
N LYS A 19 3.65 12.71 -6.38
CA LYS A 19 4.39 13.95 -6.11
C LYS A 19 4.28 14.98 -7.24
N ILE A 20 4.29 14.53 -8.50
CA ILE A 20 4.09 15.41 -9.66
C ILE A 20 2.67 16.00 -9.66
N VAL A 21 1.64 15.16 -9.49
CA VAL A 21 0.23 15.59 -9.55
C VAL A 21 -0.14 16.50 -8.38
N LEU A 22 0.48 16.34 -7.21
CA LEU A 22 0.32 17.25 -6.06
C LEU A 22 0.76 18.69 -6.35
N GLY A 23 1.58 18.93 -7.38
CA GLY A 23 1.90 20.29 -7.84
C GLY A 23 0.75 21.02 -8.52
N SER A 24 -0.32 20.30 -8.91
CA SER A 24 -1.45 20.86 -9.67
C SER A 24 -2.81 20.55 -9.07
N PHE A 25 -2.91 19.58 -8.15
CA PHE A 25 -4.19 19.13 -7.59
C PHE A 25 -4.13 19.03 -6.06
N ASN A 26 -5.29 19.23 -5.43
CA ASN A 26 -5.46 19.04 -3.99
C ASN A 26 -5.20 17.56 -3.60
N PRO A 27 -4.43 17.28 -2.52
CA PRO A 27 -4.14 15.92 -2.06
C PRO A 27 -5.38 15.04 -1.85
N TYR A 28 -6.45 15.60 -1.28
CA TYR A 28 -7.70 14.88 -1.03
C TYR A 28 -8.40 14.50 -2.33
N PHE A 29 -8.34 15.37 -3.34
CA PHE A 29 -8.91 15.08 -4.66
C PHE A 29 -8.21 13.87 -5.31
N ILE A 30 -6.88 13.79 -5.22
CA ILE A 30 -6.12 12.66 -5.75
C ILE A 30 -6.46 11.37 -4.99
N ALA A 31 -6.48 11.43 -3.65
CA ALA A 31 -6.77 10.27 -2.80
C ALA A 31 -8.18 9.71 -3.05
N PHE A 32 -9.21 10.55 -2.92
CA PHE A 32 -10.60 10.13 -3.10
C PHE A 32 -10.93 9.86 -4.56
N GLY A 33 -10.33 10.58 -5.51
CA GLY A 33 -10.51 10.35 -6.94
C GLY A 33 -10.02 8.97 -7.38
N ARG A 34 -8.86 8.52 -6.89
CA ARG A 34 -8.37 7.16 -7.15
C ARG A 34 -9.27 6.10 -6.52
N ALA A 35 -9.72 6.31 -5.28
CA ALA A 35 -10.65 5.39 -4.62
C ALA A 35 -11.98 5.29 -5.36
N PHE A 36 -12.51 6.41 -5.85
CA PHE A 36 -13.73 6.47 -6.64
C PHE A 36 -13.59 5.72 -7.97
N LEU A 37 -12.51 5.98 -8.72
CA LEU A 37 -12.26 5.27 -9.98
C LEU A 37 -12.11 3.76 -9.77
N ALA A 38 -11.35 3.34 -8.76
CA ALA A 38 -11.22 1.92 -8.40
C ALA A 38 -12.58 1.31 -8.03
N GLY A 39 -13.40 2.03 -7.27
CA GLY A 39 -14.76 1.63 -6.91
C GLY A 39 -15.68 1.48 -8.14
N LEU A 40 -15.58 2.39 -9.11
CA LEU A 40 -16.35 2.31 -10.35
C LEU A 40 -15.98 1.08 -11.18
N PHE A 41 -14.68 0.80 -11.33
CA PHE A 41 -14.22 -0.41 -12.03
C PHE A 41 -14.63 -1.69 -11.29
N ALA A 42 -14.50 -1.71 -9.96
CA ALA A 42 -14.95 -2.84 -9.16
C ALA A 42 -16.47 -3.05 -9.29
N LEU A 43 -17.27 -1.98 -9.25
CA LEU A 43 -18.71 -2.04 -9.43
C LEU A 43 -19.08 -2.57 -10.82
N ALA A 44 -18.45 -2.03 -11.88
CA ALA A 44 -18.66 -2.51 -13.25
C ALA A 44 -18.33 -4.01 -13.39
N TYR A 45 -17.24 -4.47 -12.77
CA TYR A 45 -16.86 -5.87 -12.74
C TYR A 45 -17.86 -6.75 -11.98
N LEU A 46 -18.35 -6.31 -10.81
CA LEU A 46 -19.35 -7.03 -10.03
C LEU A 46 -20.69 -7.13 -10.77
N LEU A 47 -21.11 -6.06 -11.46
CA LEU A 47 -22.30 -6.06 -12.30
C LEU A 47 -22.15 -7.01 -13.49
N TYR A 48 -20.99 -6.99 -14.16
CA TYR A 48 -20.69 -7.88 -15.28
C TYR A 48 -20.70 -9.35 -14.86
N THR A 49 -20.08 -9.67 -13.71
CA THR A 49 -20.02 -11.04 -13.17
C THR A 49 -21.30 -11.47 -12.45
N LYS A 50 -22.28 -10.56 -12.27
CA LYS A 50 -23.52 -10.78 -11.51
C LYS A 50 -23.24 -11.34 -10.11
N ALA A 51 -22.22 -10.78 -9.45
CA ALA A 51 -21.81 -11.23 -8.13
C ALA A 51 -22.96 -11.09 -7.11
N PRO A 52 -23.13 -12.06 -6.19
CA PRO A 52 -24.15 -11.97 -5.15
C PRO A 52 -23.85 -10.80 -4.20
N LEU A 53 -24.89 -10.23 -3.61
CA LEU A 53 -24.74 -9.19 -2.59
C LEU A 53 -23.99 -9.75 -1.37
N PRO A 54 -23.09 -8.96 -0.75
CA PRO A 54 -22.33 -9.39 0.41
C PRO A 54 -23.25 -9.67 1.60
N ALA A 55 -22.90 -10.68 2.41
CA ALA A 55 -23.61 -10.94 3.65
C ALA A 55 -23.39 -9.79 4.65
N GLN A 56 -24.29 -9.64 5.63
CA GLN A 56 -24.17 -8.58 6.65
C GLN A 56 -22.85 -8.67 7.44
N SER A 57 -22.34 -9.88 7.65
CA SER A 57 -21.04 -10.13 8.32
C SER A 57 -19.85 -9.65 7.48
N ASP A 58 -19.99 -9.57 6.16
CA ASP A 58 -18.96 -9.06 5.26
C ASP A 58 -18.99 -7.53 5.18
N LEU A 59 -20.14 -6.90 5.42
CA LEU A 59 -20.23 -5.43 5.47
C LEU A 59 -19.33 -4.85 6.56
N VAL A 60 -19.23 -5.49 7.73
CA VAL A 60 -18.33 -5.06 8.81
C VAL A 60 -16.87 -5.15 8.35
N LYS A 61 -16.48 -6.23 7.68
CA LYS A 61 -15.11 -6.40 7.15
C LYS A 61 -14.81 -5.36 6.08
N LEU A 62 -15.75 -5.12 5.17
CA LEU A 62 -15.64 -4.10 4.12
C LEU A 62 -15.50 -2.69 4.72
N ALA A 63 -16.26 -2.38 5.77
CA ALA A 63 -16.15 -1.11 6.47
C ALA A 63 -14.75 -0.93 7.10
N VAL A 64 -14.22 -1.95 7.76
CA VAL A 64 -12.86 -1.92 8.34
C VAL A 64 -11.80 -1.72 7.24
N ILE A 65 -11.91 -2.44 6.12
CA ILE A 65 -10.99 -2.31 4.98
C ILE A 65 -11.08 -0.91 4.38
N ALA A 66 -12.29 -0.38 4.15
CA ALA A 66 -12.50 0.95 3.61
C ALA A 66 -11.93 2.04 4.52
N LEU A 67 -12.16 1.94 5.83
CA LEU A 67 -11.58 2.85 6.82
C LEU A 67 -10.05 2.84 6.77
N GLY A 68 -9.43 1.67 6.68
CA GLY A 68 -7.97 1.56 6.60
C GLY A 68 -7.39 2.07 5.28
N VAL A 69 -7.98 1.68 4.15
CA VAL A 69 -7.38 1.89 2.81
C VAL A 69 -7.72 3.26 2.24
N ILE A 70 -8.92 3.79 2.49
CA ILE A 70 -9.39 5.06 1.91
C ILE A 70 -9.04 6.24 2.82
N PHE A 71 -9.14 6.05 4.14
CA PHE A 71 -8.95 7.13 5.11
C PHE A 71 -7.64 6.98 5.87
N GLY A 72 -7.45 5.89 6.60
CA GLY A 72 -6.32 5.69 7.50
C GLY A 72 -4.97 5.83 6.79
N PHE A 73 -4.71 4.97 5.80
CA PHE A 73 -3.43 4.96 5.10
C PHE A 73 -3.14 6.27 4.33
N PRO A 74 -4.06 6.83 3.52
CA PRO A 74 -3.78 8.07 2.80
C PRO A 74 -3.60 9.29 3.71
N ILE A 75 -4.38 9.40 4.80
CA ILE A 75 -4.24 10.52 5.76
C ILE A 75 -2.89 10.41 6.47
N LEU A 76 -2.56 9.25 7.04
CA LEU A 76 -1.29 9.03 7.73
C LEU A 76 -0.09 9.24 6.79
N THR A 77 -0.19 8.77 5.54
CA THR A 77 0.87 8.96 4.55
C THR A 77 1.00 10.42 4.14
N THR A 78 -0.11 11.16 4.01
CA THR A 78 -0.08 12.60 3.69
C THR A 78 0.63 13.37 4.80
N ILE A 79 0.27 13.12 6.07
CA ILE A 79 0.93 13.73 7.23
C ILE A 79 2.43 13.41 7.22
N ALA A 80 2.80 12.14 7.00
CA ALA A 80 4.20 11.74 6.92
C ALA A 80 4.97 12.42 5.76
N MET A 81 4.28 12.81 4.69
CA MET A 81 4.86 13.46 3.51
C MET A 81 4.85 15.00 3.58
N GLU A 82 4.15 15.62 4.52
CA GLU A 82 4.24 17.07 4.76
C GLU A 82 5.62 17.46 5.30
N GLU A 83 6.17 16.66 6.22
CA GLU A 83 7.49 16.91 6.82
C GLU A 83 8.61 16.05 6.20
N GLY A 84 8.24 14.95 5.52
CA GLY A 84 9.16 13.95 4.99
C GLY A 84 9.45 14.08 3.48
N SER A 85 10.58 13.49 3.03
CA SER A 85 10.87 13.35 1.59
C SER A 85 10.21 12.09 1.01
N SER A 86 9.80 12.16 -0.27
CA SER A 86 9.22 11.01 -0.99
C SER A 86 10.17 9.80 -1.05
N ALA A 87 11.47 10.04 -1.11
CA ALA A 87 12.48 9.00 -1.08
C ALA A 87 12.52 8.25 0.27
N HIS A 88 12.34 8.96 1.40
CA HIS A 88 12.25 8.33 2.71
C HIS A 88 10.93 7.57 2.88
N GLY A 89 9.81 8.15 2.41
CA GLY A 89 8.51 7.50 2.38
C GLY A 89 8.53 6.19 1.59
N ALA A 90 9.13 6.19 0.39
CA ALA A 90 9.24 5.00 -0.46
C ALA A 90 9.97 3.84 0.23
N VAL A 91 11.05 4.15 0.96
CA VAL A 91 11.86 3.20 1.71
C VAL A 91 11.03 2.58 2.85
N ILE A 92 10.32 3.40 3.63
CA ILE A 92 9.44 2.93 4.71
C ILE A 92 8.28 2.09 4.16
N LEU A 93 7.62 2.56 3.08
CA LEU A 93 6.59 1.80 2.39
C LEU A 93 7.10 0.43 1.91
N GLY A 94 8.38 0.35 1.52
CA GLY A 94 9.04 -0.90 1.13
C GLY A 94 9.06 -1.96 2.23
N MET A 95 8.89 -1.59 3.50
CA MET A 95 8.79 -2.53 4.63
C MET A 95 7.36 -3.04 4.87
N MET A 96 6.32 -2.40 4.33
CA MET A 96 4.94 -2.82 4.55
C MET A 96 4.61 -4.24 4.11
N PRO A 97 5.14 -4.79 2.99
CA PRO A 97 4.91 -6.18 2.62
C PRO A 97 5.39 -7.16 3.71
N LEU A 98 6.49 -6.85 4.39
CA LEU A 98 6.99 -7.67 5.50
C LEU A 98 6.02 -7.59 6.69
N ALA A 99 5.59 -6.39 7.07
CA ALA A 99 4.59 -6.22 8.14
C ALA A 99 3.27 -6.96 7.81
N THR A 100 2.81 -6.85 6.56
CA THR A 100 1.61 -7.55 6.07
C THR A 100 1.78 -9.07 6.16
N THR A 101 2.97 -9.57 5.83
CA THR A 101 3.26 -11.00 5.94
C THR A 101 3.27 -11.46 7.39
N VAL A 102 3.86 -10.71 8.32
CA VAL A 102 3.84 -11.04 9.76
C VAL A 102 2.40 -11.12 10.27
N ILE A 103 1.57 -10.13 9.95
CA ILE A 103 0.14 -10.16 10.32
C ILE A 103 -0.58 -11.35 9.67
N GLY A 104 -0.29 -11.64 8.39
CA GLY A 104 -0.84 -12.79 7.67
C GLY A 104 -0.50 -14.12 8.35
N VAL A 105 0.77 -14.31 8.72
CA VAL A 105 1.25 -15.49 9.46
C VAL A 105 0.54 -15.63 10.80
N ILE A 106 0.39 -14.55 11.57
CA ILE A 106 -0.30 -14.58 12.86
C ILE A 106 -1.79 -14.90 12.67
N ARG A 107 -2.44 -14.26 11.70
CA ARG A 107 -3.89 -14.33 11.51
C ARG A 107 -4.36 -15.63 10.85
N PHE A 108 -3.61 -16.13 9.88
CA PHE A 108 -3.96 -17.27 9.04
C PHE A 108 -3.12 -18.52 9.34
N ARG A 109 -2.13 -18.42 10.25
CA ARG A 109 -1.19 -19.50 10.61
C ARG A 109 -0.45 -20.08 9.40
N GLU A 110 -0.25 -19.26 8.37
CA GLU A 110 0.57 -19.60 7.22
C GLU A 110 2.02 -19.84 7.65
N ARG A 111 2.71 -20.75 6.95
CA ARG A 111 4.11 -21.09 7.24
C ARG A 111 4.99 -20.77 6.03
N PRO A 112 5.40 -19.50 5.86
CA PRO A 112 6.34 -19.11 4.82
C PRO A 112 7.65 -19.89 4.96
N SER A 113 8.32 -20.12 3.84
CA SER A 113 9.59 -20.86 3.82
C SER A 113 10.70 -20.10 4.55
N LEU A 114 11.72 -20.83 5.03
CA LEU A 114 12.90 -20.21 5.64
C LEU A 114 13.58 -19.21 4.67
N GLY A 115 13.65 -19.57 3.38
CA GLY A 115 14.20 -18.70 2.34
C GLY A 115 13.45 -17.38 2.19
N PHE A 116 12.11 -17.40 2.30
CA PHE A 116 11.31 -16.18 2.29
C PHE A 116 11.69 -15.26 3.46
N TRP A 117 11.82 -15.79 4.67
CA TRP A 117 12.20 -14.99 5.84
C TRP A 117 13.61 -14.42 5.71
N LEU A 118 14.57 -15.22 5.25
CA LEU A 118 15.94 -14.76 5.04
C LEU A 118 15.99 -13.58 4.05
N VAL A 119 15.34 -13.71 2.89
CA VAL A 119 15.29 -12.64 1.88
C VAL A 119 14.54 -11.43 2.40
N SER A 120 13.44 -11.63 3.13
CA SER A 120 12.64 -10.53 3.68
C SER A 120 13.37 -9.74 4.76
N ILE A 121 14.07 -10.42 5.68
CA ILE A 121 14.90 -9.79 6.71
C ILE A 121 16.08 -9.07 6.07
N LEU A 122 16.72 -9.67 5.07
CA LEU A 122 17.82 -9.04 4.33
C LEU A 122 17.34 -7.78 3.59
N GLY A 123 16.20 -7.85 2.92
CA GLY A 123 15.58 -6.70 2.25
C GLY A 123 15.21 -5.58 3.23
N ALA A 124 14.56 -5.92 4.34
CA ALA A 124 14.24 -4.95 5.40
C ALA A 124 15.51 -4.34 6.02
N GLY A 125 16.55 -5.15 6.25
CA GLY A 125 17.85 -4.68 6.74
C GLY A 125 18.49 -3.66 5.81
N LEU A 126 18.51 -3.93 4.49
CA LEU A 126 19.02 -2.98 3.49
C LEU A 126 18.26 -1.65 3.50
N VAL A 127 16.94 -1.72 3.60
CA VAL A 127 16.04 -0.55 3.67
C VAL A 127 16.32 0.29 4.93
N VAL A 128 16.46 -0.35 6.10
CA VAL A 128 16.78 0.31 7.37
C VAL A 128 18.18 0.94 7.33
N VAL A 129 19.19 0.20 6.84
CA VAL A 129 20.56 0.72 6.70
C VAL A 129 20.58 1.93 5.77
N TYR A 130 19.89 1.88 4.64
CA TYR A 130 19.77 3.02 3.73
C TYR A 130 19.13 4.23 4.42
N ALA A 131 18.04 4.03 5.17
CA ALA A 131 17.37 5.11 5.91
C ALA A 131 18.30 5.76 6.95
N LEU A 132 19.03 4.95 7.72
CA LEU A 132 19.97 5.41 8.75
C LEU A 132 21.16 6.18 8.17
N LEU A 133 21.77 5.66 7.09
CA LEU A 133 22.87 6.33 6.40
C LEU A 133 22.45 7.69 5.82
N LYS A 134 21.24 7.75 5.26
CA LYS A 134 20.70 9.00 4.71
C LYS A 134 20.27 9.99 5.78
N CYS A 135 19.87 9.52 6.96
CA CYS A 135 19.58 10.37 8.13
C CYS A 135 20.84 11.05 8.68
N HIS A 136 22.00 10.38 8.64
CA HIS A 136 23.28 10.94 9.10
C HIS A 136 23.96 11.87 8.09
N ALA A 137 23.51 11.88 6.83
CA ALA A 137 24.04 12.74 5.77
C ALA A 137 23.31 14.09 5.66
N ARG A 138 22.60 14.52 6.72
CA ARG A 138 21.95 15.83 6.84
C ARG A 138 22.68 16.71 7.85
#